data_AF-A0A2V9IMJ8-F1
#
_entry.id   AF-A0A2V9IMJ8-F1
#
_cell.length_a   1.000
_cell.length_b   1.000
_cell.length_c   1.000
_cell.angle_alpha   90.00
_cell.angle_beta   90.00
_cell.angle_gamma   90.00
#
_symmetry.space_group_name_H-M   'P 1'
#
loop_
_entity.id
_entity.type
_entity.pdbx_description
1 polymer ?
#
loop_
_entity_poly.entity_id
_entity_poly.type
_entity_poly.pdbx_seq_one_letter_code
_entity_poly.pdbx_strand_id
1 'polypeptide(L)' 'MPPAVYIMTPEGRLLGRIPVYEDLITNLAFGGRDGRTLYITAGKTVFTTRVPVPGQVAYPSWSGSNDK' A
#
# COMPACT_ATOMS: atom_id res chain seq x y z
N MET A 1 -13.39 11.47 9.93
CA MET A 1 -12.40 10.37 10.07
C MET A 1 -11.06 10.93 9.62
N PRO A 2 -9.94 10.72 10.33
CA PRO A 2 -8.63 11.13 9.84
C PRO A 2 -8.31 10.43 8.50
N PRO A 3 -7.53 11.06 7.61
CA PRO A 3 -7.09 10.46 6.35
C PRO A 3 -6.39 9.12 6.61
N ALA A 4 -6.71 8.13 5.77
CA ALA A 4 -6.11 6.81 5.88
C ALA A 4 -6.15 6.06 4.54
N VAL A 5 -5.25 5.08 4.41
CA VAL A 5 -5.41 4.00 3.42
C VAL A 5 -6.35 2.96 4.01
N TYR A 6 -7.44 2.65 3.30
CA TYR A 6 -8.42 1.66 3.72
C TYR A 6 -8.10 0.28 3.14
N ILE A 7 -8.15 -0.73 3.99
CA ILE A 7 -7.92 -2.13 3.60
C ILE A 7 -9.30 -2.77 3.47
N MET A 8 -9.65 -3.24 2.28
CA MET A 8 -10.97 -3.78 1.97
C MET A 8 -10.86 -5.18 1.37
N THR A 9 -11.88 -6.01 1.57
CA THR A 9 -12.04 -7.26 0.82
C THR A 9 -12.51 -6.97 -0.62
N PRO A 10 -12.34 -7.91 -1.56
CA PRO A 10 -12.88 -7.77 -2.91
C PRO A 10 -14.41 -7.55 -2.96
N GLU A 11 -15.14 -8.06 -1.96
CA GLU A 11 -16.58 -7.89 -1.80
C GLU A 11 -16.96 -6.52 -1.18
N GLY A 12 -15.98 -5.65 -0.94
CA GLY A 12 -16.20 -4.29 -0.43
C GLY A 12 -16.29 -4.15 1.09
N ARG A 13 -15.93 -5.19 1.86
CA ARG A 13 -15.95 -5.11 3.33
C ARG A 13 -14.68 -4.47 3.87
N LEU A 14 -14.81 -3.49 4.77
CA LEU A 14 -13.67 -2.86 5.45
C LEU A 14 -13.01 -3.84 6.44
N LEU A 15 -11.71 -4.07 6.29
CA LEU A 15 -10.88 -4.88 7.19
C LEU A 15 -10.11 -4.02 8.20
N GLY A 16 -9.71 -2.82 7.82
CA GLY A 16 -8.89 -1.95 8.66
C GLY A 16 -8.38 -0.73 7.91
N ARG A 17 -7.46 0.00 8.54
CA ARG A 17 -6.87 1.23 7.98
C ARG A 17 -5.42 1.44 8.41
N ILE A 18 -4.64 2.07 7.54
CA ILE A 18 -3.30 2.61 7.86
C ILE A 18 -3.46 4.13 8.00
N PRO A 19 -3.30 4.69 9.21
CA PRO A 19 -3.42 6.14 9.41
C PRO A 19 -2.28 6.88 8.71
N VAL A 20 -2.60 8.01 8.09
CA VAL A 20 -1.61 8.94 7.50
C VAL A 20 -1.84 10.31 8.13
N TYR A 21 -0.78 10.87 8.71
CA TYR A 21 -0.85 12.10 9.51
C TYR A 21 -0.70 13.38 8.66
N GLU A 22 -1.19 13.36 7.43
CA GLU A 22 -1.24 14.50 6.52
C GLU A 22 -2.54 14.43 5.69
N ASP A 23 -3.14 15.59 5.41
CA ASP A 23 -4.37 15.68 4.62
C ASP A 23 -4.07 15.53 3.11
N LEU A 24 -5.08 15.11 2.34
CA LEU A 24 -5.02 14.85 0.89
C LEU A 24 -4.12 13.68 0.48
N ILE A 25 -4.51 12.46 0.85
CA ILE A 25 -3.96 11.24 0.22
C ILE A 25 -4.49 11.16 -1.21
N THR A 26 -3.59 11.11 -2.19
CA THR A 26 -3.97 11.12 -3.62
C THR A 26 -3.71 9.79 -4.32
N ASN A 27 -2.68 9.05 -3.90
CA ASN A 27 -2.28 7.80 -4.55
C ASN A 27 -1.45 6.92 -3.59
N LEU A 28 -1.31 5.65 -3.95
CA LEU A 28 -0.37 4.72 -3.34
C LEU A 28 0.13 3.70 -4.37
N ALA A 29 1.30 3.12 -4.10
CA ALA A 29 1.83 2.03 -4.91
C ALA A 29 2.65 1.06 -4.07
N PHE A 30 2.60 -0.22 -4.43
CA PHE A 30 3.50 -1.22 -3.89
C PHE A 30 4.87 -1.12 -4.58
N GLY A 31 5.93 -1.37 -3.83
CA GLY A 31 7.30 -1.27 -4.29
C GLY A 31 8.29 -1.88 -3.32
N GLY A 32 9.54 -1.42 -3.41
CA GLY A 32 10.66 -2.05 -2.71
C GLY A 32 11.09 -3.36 -3.40
N ARG A 33 12.18 -3.94 -2.92
CA ARG A 33 12.82 -5.12 -3.54
C ARG A 33 11.93 -6.37 -3.51
N ASP A 34 11.09 -6.49 -2.48
CA ASP A 34 10.21 -7.62 -2.21
C ASP A 34 8.72 -7.32 -2.44
N GLY A 35 8.38 -6.14 -2.98
CA GLY A 35 6.99 -5.72 -3.20
C GLY A 35 6.20 -5.40 -1.93
N ARG A 36 6.85 -5.38 -0.77
CA ARG A 36 6.21 -5.21 0.55
C ARG A 36 6.35 -3.81 1.13
N THR A 37 6.81 -2.84 0.33
CA THR A 37 6.80 -1.43 0.73
C THR A 37 5.61 -0.75 0.06
N LEU A 38 4.75 -0.13 0.87
CA LEU A 38 3.67 0.71 0.38
C LEU A 38 4.15 2.17 0.41
N TYR A 39 4.23 2.81 -0.76
CA TYR A 39 4.48 4.24 -0.91
C TYR A 39 3.15 4.97 -1.00
N ILE A 40 3.01 6.09 -0.29
CA ILE A 40 1.76 6.84 -0.20
C ILE A 40 2.06 8.32 -0.42
N THR A 41 1.42 8.94 -1.41
CA THR A 41 1.52 10.39 -1.64
C THR A 41 0.44 11.11 -0.85
N ALA A 42 0.83 11.99 0.08
CA ALA A 42 -0.09 12.81 0.86
C ALA A 42 0.47 14.23 0.99
N GLY A 43 -0.28 15.22 0.52
CA GLY A 43 0.16 16.63 0.52
C GLY A 43 1.53 16.82 -0.12
N LYS A 44 2.53 17.21 0.68
CA LYS A 44 3.92 17.45 0.24
C LYS A 44 4.87 16.29 0.57
N THR A 45 4.36 15.20 1.12
CA THR A 45 5.15 14.12 1.70
C THR A 45 4.87 12.80 0.99
N VAL A 46 5.92 11.98 0.84
CA VAL A 46 5.78 10.56 0.51
C VAL A 46 5.99 9.76 1.79
N PHE A 47 4.93 9.15 2.29
CA PHE A 47 5.00 8.22 3.41
C PHE A 47 5.33 6.81 2.91
N THR A 48 5.97 6.02 3.77
CA THR A 48 6.20 4.61 3.49
C THR A 48 5.87 3.76 4.70
N THR A 49 5.36 2.56 4.44
CA THR A 49 5.20 1.52 5.47
C THR A 49 5.41 0.14 4.88
N ARG A 50 5.69 -0.85 5.73
CA ARG A 50 5.82 -2.26 5.32
C ARG A 50 4.48 -2.98 5.47
N VAL A 51 4.18 -3.85 4.52
CA VAL A 51 3.00 -4.72 4.54
C VAL A 51 3.40 -6.19 4.53
N PRO A 52 2.60 -7.09 5.12
CA PRO A 52 2.95 -8.51 5.19
C PRO A 52 2.86 -9.24 3.84
N VAL A 53 1.99 -8.77 2.94
CA VAL A 53 1.72 -9.38 1.62
C VAL A 53 2.28 -8.46 0.54
N PRO A 54 3.07 -8.98 -0.43
CA PRO A 54 3.55 -8.17 -1.53
C PRO A 54 2.38 -7.71 -2.43
N GLY A 55 2.49 -6.54 -3.05
CA GLY A 55 1.54 -6.11 -4.07
C GLY A 55 1.59 -7.01 -5.31
N GLN A 56 0.55 -6.98 -6.13
CA GLN A 56 0.56 -7.62 -7.44
C GLN A 56 0.98 -6.64 -8.53
N VAL A 57 1.84 -7.07 -9.45
CA VAL A 57 2.30 -6.28 -10.60
C VAL A 57 2.33 -7.14 -11.85
N ALA A 58 2.17 -6.52 -13.02
CA ALA A 58 2.24 -7.22 -14.30
C ALA A 58 3.68 -7.61 -14.68
N TYR A 59 4.66 -6.76 -14.36
CA TYR A 59 6.09 -6.96 -14.63
C TYR A 59 6.90 -5.89 -13.87
N PRO A 60 8.13 -6.17 -13.36
CA PRO A 60 8.75 -7.48 -13.14
C PRO A 60 8.12 -8.23 -11.96
N SER A 61 8.42 -9.52 -11.77
CA SER A 61 8.04 -10.22 -10.54
C SER A 61 8.89 -9.77 -9.36
N TRP A 62 8.28 -9.66 -8.17
CA TRP A 62 9.01 -9.28 -6.97
C TRP A 62 10.00 -10.36 -6.56
N SER A 63 11.20 -9.95 -6.14
CA SER A 63 12.18 -10.91 -5.59
C SER A 63 11.69 -11.40 -4.22
N GLY A 64 11.00 -12.55 -4.19
CA GLY A 64 10.41 -13.14 -2.99
C GLY A 64 8.90 -13.39 -3.05
N SER A 65 8.23 -13.11 -4.17
CA SER A 65 6.88 -13.66 -4.39
C SER A 65 7.03 -15.17 -4.61
N ASN A 66 6.61 -15.96 -3.62
CA ASN A 66 6.73 -17.43 -3.63
C ASN A 66 5.72 -18.10 -4.59
N ASP A 67 5.27 -17.38 -5.62
CA ASP A 67 4.43 -17.91 -6.70
C ASP A 67 5.36 -18.45 -7.80
N LYS A 68 5.79 -19.70 -7.59
CA LYS A 68 6.08 -20.66 -8.65
C LYS A 68 5.15 -21.84 -8.47
#